data_AF-A0A8J6EBN4-F1
#
_entry.id   AF-A0A8J6EBN4-F1
#
_cell.length_a   1.000
_cell.length_b   1.000
_cell.length_c   1.000
_cell.angle_alpha   90.00
_cell.angle_beta   90.00
_cell.angle_gamma   90.00
#
_symmetry.space_group_name_H-M   'P 1'
#
loop_
_entity.id
_entity.type
_entity.pdbx_description
1 polymer ?
#
loop_
_entity_poly.entity_id
_entity_poly.type
_entity_poly.pdbx_seq_one_letter_code
_entity_poly.pdbx_strand_id
1 'polypeptide(L)'
;GTNLDALIKSTASPGSAASVALVISNKAAAGGLQKAEAAGIPTKVIDHRQYGSREEFDNAVDKVLEEFSIEFVCLAGFMRILSGPFVRKWNGECGHL
;
A
#
# COMPACT_ATOMS: atom_id res chain seq x y z
N GLY A 1 9.73 -1.63 7.43
CA GLY A 1 9.72 -0.50 6.48
C GLY A 1 11.07 -0.20 5.88
N THR A 2 11.95 -1.19 5.73
CA THR A 2 13.19 -1.09 4.93
C THR A 2 12.88 -1.32 3.45
N ASN A 3 11.92 -2.20 3.13
CA ASN A 3 11.42 -2.41 1.77
C ASN A 3 10.81 -1.13 1.18
N LEU A 4 10.07 -0.36 1.99
CA LEU A 4 9.54 0.94 1.57
C LEU A 4 10.66 1.95 1.24
N ASP A 5 11.71 2.04 2.06
CA ASP A 5 12.85 2.94 1.77
C ASP A 5 13.54 2.57 0.45
N ALA A 6 13.69 1.27 0.19
CA ALA A 6 14.29 0.78 -1.05
C ALA A 6 13.44 1.16 -2.27
N LEU A 7 12.10 1.03 -2.16
CA LEU A 7 11.16 1.45 -3.20
C LEU A 7 11.18 2.95 -3.44
N ILE A 8 11.14 3.76 -2.39
CA ILE A 8 11.19 5.23 -2.50
C ILE A 8 12.49 5.65 -3.19
N LYS A 9 13.64 5.09 -2.80
CA LYS A 9 14.93 5.38 -3.44
C LYS A 9 14.99 4.94 -4.90
N SER A 10 14.47 3.74 -5.20
CA SER A 10 14.47 3.19 -6.57
C SER A 10 13.57 4.02 -7.50
N THR A 11 12.40 4.44 -7.02
CA THR A 11 11.44 5.25 -7.80
C THR A 11 11.86 6.71 -7.94
N ALA A 12 12.68 7.23 -7.03
CA ALA A 12 13.25 8.58 -7.14
C ALA A 12 14.38 8.71 -8.18
N SER A 13 14.87 7.60 -8.76
CA SER A 13 15.98 7.64 -9.71
C SER A 13 15.54 8.15 -11.10
N PRO A 14 16.35 9.00 -11.78
CA PRO A 14 16.04 9.45 -13.13
C PRO A 14 15.92 8.25 -14.08
N GLY A 15 14.76 8.10 -14.73
CA GLY A 15 14.48 6.97 -15.62
C GLY A 15 13.72 5.81 -14.97
N SER A 16 13.28 5.95 -13.72
CA SER A 16 12.36 4.98 -13.13
C SER A 16 11.01 5.02 -13.85
N ALA A 17 10.50 3.84 -14.19
CA ALA A 17 9.19 3.68 -14.83
C ALA A 17 8.03 3.70 -13.81
N ALA A 18 8.33 3.78 -12.51
CA ALA A 18 7.34 3.73 -11.44
C ALA A 18 7.55 4.85 -10.43
N SER A 19 6.46 5.26 -9.78
CA SER A 19 6.48 6.20 -8.66
C SER A 19 5.65 5.66 -7.50
N VAL A 20 6.07 5.92 -6.26
CA VAL A 20 5.26 5.55 -5.09
C VAL A 20 4.21 6.63 -4.90
N ALA A 21 2.98 6.37 -5.37
CA ALA A 21 1.88 7.33 -5.31
C ALA A 21 1.17 7.37 -3.95
N LEU A 22 1.17 6.27 -3.20
CA LEU A 22 0.46 6.15 -1.93
C LEU A 22 1.10 5.09 -1.04
N VAL A 23 1.14 5.34 0.28
CA VAL A 23 1.47 4.34 1.29
C VAL A 23 0.28 4.12 2.23
N ILE A 24 -0.25 2.90 2.22
CA ILE A 24 -1.33 2.48 3.12
C ILE A 24 -0.75 1.65 4.27
N SER A 25 -1.18 1.92 5.50
CA SER A 25 -0.91 1.05 6.64
C SER A 25 -2.16 0.70 7.41
N ASN A 26 -2.19 -0.49 8.00
CA ASN A 26 -3.24 -0.90 8.93
C ASN A 26 -2.97 -0.52 10.39
N LYS A 27 -1.86 0.18 10.66
CA LYS A 27 -1.46 0.63 12.00
C LYS A 27 -0.95 2.08 11.93
N ALA A 28 -1.56 2.97 12.71
CA ALA A 28 -1.17 4.38 12.76
C ALA A 28 0.29 4.60 13.19
N ALA A 29 0.81 3.75 14.08
CA ALA A 29 2.18 3.84 14.58
C ALA A 29 3.21 3.11 13.69
N ALA A 30 2.87 2.79 12.43
CA ALA A 30 3.80 2.13 11.54
C ALA A 30 4.93 3.09 11.12
N GLY A 31 6.19 2.76 11.44
CA GLY A 31 7.34 3.58 11.07
C GLY A 31 7.55 3.78 9.56
N GLY A 32 6.83 3.05 8.71
CA GLY A 32 6.79 3.30 7.27
C GLY A 32 6.05 4.59 6.89
N LEU A 33 5.04 5.00 7.66
CA LEU A 33 4.25 6.21 7.39
C LEU A 33 5.10 7.47 7.53
N GLN A 34 5.88 7.57 8.61
CA GLN A 34 6.80 8.69 8.83
C GLN A 34 7.82 8.84 7.69
N LYS A 35 8.27 7.72 7.12
CA LYS A 35 9.22 7.71 5.99
C LYS A 35 8.59 8.18 4.70
N ALA A 36 7.35 7.75 4.43
CA ALA A 36 6.58 8.21 3.28
C ALA A 36 6.28 9.70 3.38
N GLU A 37 5.84 10.17 4.55
CA GLU A 37 5.61 11.61 4.82
C GLU A 37 6.87 12.44 4.63
N ALA A 38 8.01 11.97 5.15
CA ALA A 38 9.30 12.64 4.97
C ALA A 38 9.75 12.70 3.48
N ALA A 39 9.29 11.75 2.66
CA ALA A 39 9.52 11.73 1.22
C ALA A 39 8.43 12.49 0.42
N GLY A 40 7.46 13.13 1.08
CA GLY A 40 6.37 13.86 0.44
C GLY A 40 5.31 12.97 -0.22
N ILE A 41 5.27 11.68 0.15
CA ILE A 41 4.33 10.70 -0.41
C ILE A 41 3.05 10.69 0.43
N PRO A 42 1.86 10.73 -0.20
CA PRO A 42 0.60 10.58 0.51
C PRO A 42 0.54 9.30 1.35
N THR A 43 -0.02 9.42 2.56
CA THR A 43 -0.22 8.29 3.47
C THR A 43 -1.70 8.13 3.84
N LYS A 44 -2.12 6.88 4.02
CA LYS A 44 -3.45 6.55 4.57
C LYS A 44 -3.33 5.46 5.62
N VAL A 45 -4.07 5.63 6.71
CA VAL A 45 -4.20 4.62 7.75
C VAL A 45 -5.61 4.06 7.70
N ILE A 46 -5.73 2.75 7.48
CA ILE A 46 -7.01 2.03 7.46
C ILE A 46 -6.93 0.97 8.56
N ASP A 47 -7.51 1.26 9.73
CA ASP A 47 -7.45 0.31 10.83
C ASP A 47 -8.43 -0.85 10.60
N HIS A 48 -7.88 -2.02 10.28
CA HIS A 48 -8.62 -3.27 10.13
C HIS A 48 -9.54 -3.62 11.32
N ARG A 49 -9.29 -3.12 12.54
CA ARG A 49 -10.13 -3.35 13.72
C ARG A 49 -11.48 -2.63 13.64
N GLN A 50 -11.63 -1.68 12.73
CA GLN A 50 -12.87 -0.93 12.52
C GLN A 50 -13.85 -1.67 11.60
N TYR A 51 -13.46 -2.83 11.06
CA TYR A 51 -14.25 -3.59 10.09
C TYR A 51 -14.66 -4.95 10.68
N GLY A 52 -15.88 -5.39 10.38
CA GLY A 52 -16.44 -6.64 10.89
C GLY A 52 -15.95 -7.88 10.14
N SER A 53 -15.42 -7.69 8.93
CA SER A 53 -14.87 -8.76 8.10
C SER A 53 -13.61 -8.32 7.36
N ARG A 54 -12.91 -9.30 6.78
CA ARG A 54 -11.72 -9.06 5.96
C ARG A 54 -12.10 -8.41 4.64
N GLU A 55 -13.21 -8.84 4.05
CA GLU A 55 -13.77 -8.32 2.81
C GLU A 55 -14.12 -6.85 2.95
N GLU A 56 -14.72 -6.44 4.07
CA GLU A 56 -15.02 -5.02 4.35
C GLU A 56 -13.75 -4.17 4.42
N PHE A 57 -12.73 -4.67 5.12
CA PHE A 57 -11.43 -3.98 5.20
C PHE A 57 -10.76 -3.89 3.83
N ASP A 58 -10.70 -4.99 3.07
CA ASP A 58 -10.08 -5.01 1.76
C ASP A 58 -10.82 -4.10 0.76
N ASN A 59 -12.16 -4.02 0.84
CA ASN A 59 -12.95 -3.07 0.05
C ASN A 59 -12.64 -1.61 0.43
N ALA A 60 -12.36 -1.33 1.70
CA ALA A 60 -11.95 0.01 2.12
C ALA A 60 -10.56 0.37 1.58
N VAL A 61 -9.62 -0.59 1.58
CA VAL A 61 -8.30 -0.42 0.95
C VAL A 61 -8.47 -0.19 -0.54
N ASP A 62 -9.27 -1.02 -1.22
CA ASP A 62 -9.50 -0.98 -2.65
C ASP A 62 -10.08 0.36 -3.12
N LYS A 63 -11.07 0.92 -2.40
CA LYS A 63 -11.61 2.26 -2.69
C LYS A 63 -10.54 3.35 -2.65
N VAL A 64 -9.62 3.27 -1.70
CA VAL A 64 -8.52 4.24 -1.60
C VAL A 64 -7.52 4.04 -2.75
N LEU A 65 -7.26 2.79 -3.16
CA LEU A 65 -6.42 2.52 -4.33
C LEU A 65 -7.05 3.07 -5.62
N GLU A 66 -8.36 2.94 -5.79
CA GLU A 66 -9.10 3.53 -6.91
C GLU A 66 -9.08 5.07 -6.89
N GLU A 67 -9.28 5.69 -5.73
CA GLU A 67 -9.24 7.16 -5.56
C GLU A 67 -7.89 7.73 -6.01
N PHE A 68 -6.80 7.01 -5.74
CA PHE A 68 -5.44 7.38 -6.15
C PHE A 68 -5.06 6.85 -7.53
N SER A 69 -5.97 6.19 -8.24
CA SER A 69 -5.74 5.58 -9.57
C SER A 69 -4.48 4.69 -9.60
N ILE A 70 -4.32 3.86 -8.58
CA ILE A 70 -3.16 2.97 -8.44
C ILE A 70 -3.22 1.86 -9.50
N GLU A 71 -2.09 1.62 -10.16
CA GLU A 71 -1.95 0.56 -11.18
C GLU A 71 -1.21 -0.67 -10.65
N PHE A 72 -0.48 -0.55 -9.55
CA PHE A 72 0.27 -1.66 -8.97
C PHE A 72 0.32 -1.58 -7.44
N VAL A 73 0.05 -2.70 -6.78
CA VAL A 73 0.09 -2.84 -5.32
C VAL A 73 1.32 -3.62 -4.90
N CYS A 74 2.14 -3.01 -4.07
CA CYS A 74 3.30 -3.66 -3.47
C CYS A 74 3.07 -3.93 -1.97
N LEU A 75 3.16 -5.20 -1.58
CA LEU A 75 2.98 -5.63 -0.19
C LEU A 75 4.31 -5.66 0.56
N ALA A 76 4.78 -4.49 0.97
CA ALA A 76 6.04 -4.32 1.69
C ALA A 76 5.87 -4.51 3.21
N GLY A 77 5.94 -5.75 3.69
CA GLY A 77 5.78 -6.07 5.12
C GLY A 77 4.33 -6.06 5.61
N PHE A 78 3.37 -6.29 4.71
CA PHE A 78 1.96 -6.40 5.02
C PHE A 78 1.64 -7.79 5.60
N MET A 79 1.60 -7.91 6.93
CA MET A 79 1.45 -9.20 7.63
C MET A 79 -0.01 -9.70 7.73
N ARG A 80 -0.85 -9.33 6.76
CA ARG A 80 -2.27 -9.72 6.70
C ARG A 80 -2.53 -10.45 5.40
N ILE A 81 -3.23 -11.57 5.50
CA ILE A 81 -3.67 -12.29 4.31
C ILE A 81 -4.75 -11.42 3.62
N LEU A 82 -4.70 -11.27 2.29
CA LEU A 82 -5.67 -10.50 1.46
C LEU A 82 -6.78 -11.39 0.91
N SER A 83 -8.03 -10.97 0.98
CA SER A 83 -9.19 -11.79 0.60
C SER A 83 -9.11 -12.26 -0.85
N GLY A 84 -9.78 -13.38 -1.15
CA GLY A 84 -9.82 -13.92 -2.51
C GLY A 84 -10.32 -12.92 -3.57
N PRO A 85 -11.39 -12.14 -3.31
CA PRO A 85 -11.83 -11.08 -4.22
C PRO A 85 -10.76 -10.02 -4.49
N PHE A 86 -10.07 -9.53 -3.44
CA PHE A 86 -9.01 -8.53 -3.59
C PHE A 86 -7.87 -9.04 -4.46
N VAL A 87 -7.36 -10.23 -4.18
CA VAL A 87 -6.25 -10.83 -4.95
C VAL A 87 -6.66 -11.08 -6.40
N ARG A 88 -7.92 -11.49 -6.66
CA ARG A 88 -8.41 -11.67 -8.03
C ARG A 88 -8.51 -10.36 -8.80
N LYS A 89 -8.93 -9.28 -8.14
CA LYS A 89 -9.01 -7.96 -8.77
C LYS A 89 -7.64 -7.44 -9.18
N TRP A 90 -6.65 -7.59 -8.30
CA TRP A 90 -5.27 -7.14 -8.51
C TRP A 90 -4.35 -8.24 -9.08
N ASN A 91 -4.92 -9.23 -9.76
CA ASN A 91 -4.14 -10.37 -10.26
C ASN A 91 -3.21 -9.93 -11.40
N GLY A 92 -1.90 -10.09 -11.23
CA GLY A 92 -0.87 -9.58 -12.15
C GLY A 92 -0.39 -8.16 -11.84
N GLU A 93 -1.13 -7.43 -11.00
CA GLU A 93 -0.86 -6.04 -10.59
C GLU A 93 -0.57 -5.94 -9.08
N CYS A 94 -0.46 -7.07 -8.38
CA CYS A 94 -0.11 -7.14 -6.97
C CYS A 94 1.09 -8.09 -6.74
N GLY A 95 2.15 -7.56 -6.13
CA GLY A 95 3.38 -8.31 -5.81
C GLY A 95 3.79 -8.21 -4.34
N HIS A 96 4.44 -9.26 -3.83
CA HIS A 96 5.07 -9.26 -2.51
C HIS A 96 6.56 -8.97 -2.63
N LEU A 97 7.11 -8.14 -1.74
CA LEU A 97 8.54 -7.82 -1.61
C LEU A 97 9.05 -8.09 -0.19
#